data_AF-A0A7S3ZZR7-F1
#
_entry.id   AF-A0A7S3ZZR7-F1
#
_cell.length_a   1.000
_cell.length_b   1.000
_cell.length_c   1.000
_cell.angle_alpha   90.00
_cell.angle_beta   90.00
_cell.angle_gamma   90.00
#
_symmetry.space_group_name_H-M   'P 1'
#
loop_
_entity.id
_entity.type
_entity.pdbx_description
1 polymer ?
#
loop_
_entity_poly.entity_id
_entity_poly.type
_entity_poly.pdbx_seq_one_letter_code
_entity_poly.pdbx_strand_id
1 'polypeptide(L)'
;SAAEATYGHISTWATGGVTDMEELFEDASSFNEDIGEWDISGVTTMEDMFRGASAFDQDLGWCLDDDVSLSSAFANTQCELTSCGVFWWAAVRCGGSGGAMDDSSIRTAVAAWVSNPTFAEATYGHISTWATGGVTDMSWLFCGSQYHSSSGCNTASASFNEDIGAWDT
;
A
#
# COMPACT_ATOMS: atom_id res chain seq x y z
N SER A 1 4.44 11.60 30.69
CA SER A 1 4.08 13.01 31.02
C SER A 1 2.83 13.07 31.90
N ALA A 2 2.35 14.24 32.34
CA ALA A 2 1.08 14.34 33.10
C ALA A 2 -0.14 13.88 32.28
N ALA A 3 -0.11 14.09 30.95
CA ALA A 3 -1.10 13.59 30.02
C ALA A 3 -1.09 12.05 29.96
N GLU A 4 0.10 11.45 29.87
CA GLU A 4 0.26 9.99 29.84
C GLU A 4 -0.27 9.31 31.12
N ALA A 5 -0.09 9.93 32.29
CA ALA A 5 -0.65 9.41 33.54
C ALA A 5 -2.19 9.48 33.60
N THR A 6 -2.81 10.33 32.78
CA THR A 6 -4.26 10.56 32.77
C THR A 6 -4.95 9.80 31.64
N TYR A 7 -4.32 9.72 30.47
CA TYR A 7 -4.92 9.22 29.22
C TYR A 7 -4.19 8.00 28.63
N GLY A 8 -3.14 7.52 29.29
CA GLY A 8 -2.29 6.46 28.76
C GLY A 8 -1.32 6.97 27.70
N HIS A 9 -0.38 6.10 27.31
CA HIS A 9 0.52 6.33 26.19
C HIS A 9 -0.26 6.33 24.86
N ILE A 10 0.09 7.21 23.93
CA ILE A 10 -0.62 7.39 22.66
C ILE A 10 -0.71 6.09 21.84
N SER A 11 0.30 5.23 21.95
CA SER A 11 0.34 3.91 21.29
C SER A 11 -0.79 2.96 21.71
N THR A 12 -1.48 3.24 22.83
CA THR A 12 -2.53 2.39 23.38
C THR A 12 -3.94 2.99 23.26
N TRP A 13 -4.07 4.10 22.55
CA TRP A 13 -5.36 4.75 22.34
C TRP A 13 -6.28 3.90 21.45
N ALA A 14 -7.56 3.82 21.82
CA ALA A 14 -8.56 3.13 21.03
C ALA A 14 -9.08 4.04 19.91
N THR A 15 -8.67 3.77 18.66
CA THR A 15 -8.98 4.61 17.49
C THR A 15 -10.04 4.02 16.55
N GLY A 16 -10.56 2.81 16.80
CA GLY A 16 -11.46 2.09 15.87
C GLY A 16 -12.83 2.75 15.60
N GLY A 17 -13.14 3.87 16.26
CA GLY A 17 -14.33 4.69 15.97
C GLY A 17 -14.02 6.01 15.25
N VAL A 18 -12.76 6.27 14.92
CA VAL A 18 -12.30 7.50 14.27
C VAL A 18 -12.43 7.33 12.76
N THR A 19 -13.04 8.31 12.10
CA THR A 19 -13.22 8.32 10.63
C THR A 19 -12.33 9.33 9.93
N ASP A 20 -11.84 10.34 10.65
CA ASP A 20 -11.09 11.47 10.11
C ASP A 20 -9.85 11.69 10.97
N MET A 21 -8.67 11.57 10.35
CA MET A 21 -7.37 11.80 10.96
C MET A 21 -6.57 12.87 10.19
N GLU A 22 -7.25 13.74 9.43
CA GLU A 22 -6.62 14.84 8.71
C GLU A 22 -5.82 15.76 9.66
N GLU A 23 -4.62 16.17 9.22
CA GLU A 23 -3.73 17.14 9.90
C GLU A 23 -3.35 16.81 11.38
N LEU A 24 -3.61 15.59 11.87
CA LEU A 24 -3.50 15.27 13.30
C LEU A 24 -2.12 15.57 13.92
N PHE A 25 -1.06 15.41 13.14
CA PHE A 25 0.33 15.70 13.50
C PHE A 25 1.02 16.63 12.51
N GLU A 26 0.27 17.49 11.80
CA GLU A 26 0.86 18.50 10.91
C GLU A 26 1.83 19.39 11.71
N ASP A 27 3.03 19.61 11.16
CA ASP A 27 4.13 20.39 11.71
C ASP A 27 4.59 19.98 13.12
N ALA A 28 4.18 18.80 13.60
CA ALA A 28 4.64 18.21 14.86
C ALA A 28 6.08 17.66 14.70
N SER A 29 7.03 18.55 14.42
CA SER A 29 8.40 18.23 14.00
C SER A 29 9.18 17.26 14.90
N SER A 30 8.81 17.15 16.18
CA SER A 30 9.44 16.22 17.14
C SER A 30 8.68 14.92 17.36
N PHE A 31 7.52 14.72 16.74
CA PHE A 31 6.70 13.53 16.91
C PHE A 31 7.36 12.32 16.24
N ASN A 32 7.52 11.23 16.98
CA ASN A 32 8.08 9.97 16.50
C ASN A 32 7.63 8.78 17.38
N GLU A 33 6.42 8.84 17.93
CA GLU A 33 5.89 7.77 18.78
C GLU A 33 5.34 6.64 17.91
N ASP A 34 5.53 5.39 18.35
CA ASP A 34 4.99 4.21 17.69
C ASP A 34 3.46 4.16 17.85
N ILE A 35 2.75 4.22 16.72
CA ILE A 35 1.30 4.17 16.62
C ILE A 35 0.85 3.08 15.63
N GLY A 36 1.72 2.12 15.30
CA GLY A 36 1.40 1.05 14.36
C GLY A 36 0.24 0.16 14.81
N GLU A 37 -0.02 0.09 16.12
CA GLU A 37 -1.15 -0.68 16.69
C GLU A 37 -2.51 0.05 16.65
N TRP A 38 -2.58 1.26 16.09
CA TRP A 38 -3.86 1.96 15.92
C TRP A 38 -4.78 1.21 14.96
N ASP A 39 -6.04 1.09 15.37
CA ASP A 39 -7.11 0.60 14.50
C ASP A 39 -7.54 1.74 13.56
N ILE A 40 -7.22 1.59 12.28
CA ILE A 40 -7.54 2.55 11.22
C ILE A 40 -8.64 2.06 10.27
N SER A 41 -9.32 0.96 10.61
CA SER A 41 -10.33 0.33 9.74
C SER A 41 -11.56 1.20 9.46
N GLY A 42 -11.83 2.20 10.31
CA GLY A 42 -12.92 3.15 10.14
C GLY A 42 -12.52 4.46 9.46
N VAL A 43 -11.23 4.68 9.22
CA VAL A 43 -10.70 5.97 8.74
C VAL A 43 -10.94 6.11 7.24
N THR A 44 -11.45 7.27 6.83
CA THR A 44 -11.72 7.60 5.42
C THR A 44 -10.75 8.67 4.87
N THR A 45 -10.04 9.39 5.74
CA THR A 45 -9.06 10.40 5.33
C THR A 45 -7.94 10.55 6.37
N MET A 46 -6.71 10.71 5.88
CA MET A 46 -5.53 11.07 6.67
C MET A 46 -4.69 12.11 5.91
N GLU A 47 -5.34 13.00 5.18
CA GLU A 47 -4.67 14.08 4.44
C GLU A 47 -3.79 14.92 5.40
N ASP A 48 -2.58 15.26 4.95
CA ASP A 48 -1.62 16.05 5.72
C ASP A 48 -1.29 15.54 7.15
N MET A 49 -1.67 14.30 7.51
CA MET A 49 -1.62 13.80 8.88
C MET A 49 -0.26 13.94 9.55
N PHE A 50 0.84 13.69 8.84
CA PHE A 50 2.21 13.85 9.33
C PHE A 50 2.99 14.92 8.56
N ARG A 51 2.33 15.76 7.77
CA ARG A 51 3.04 16.74 6.94
C ARG A 51 3.88 17.66 7.82
N GLY A 52 5.19 17.74 7.57
CA GLY A 52 6.11 18.53 8.39
C GLY A 52 6.55 17.89 9.72
N ALA A 53 6.08 16.68 10.05
CA ALA A 53 6.56 15.88 11.18
C ALA A 53 7.95 15.28 10.88
N SER A 54 8.95 16.15 10.77
CA SER A 54 10.28 15.82 10.24
C SER A 54 11.07 14.75 10.99
N ALA A 55 10.74 14.45 12.26
CA ALA A 55 11.34 13.37 13.04
C ALA A 55 10.63 12.01 12.91
N PHE A 56 9.46 11.96 12.27
CA PHE A 56 8.63 10.75 12.21
C PHE A 56 9.23 9.71 11.26
N ASP A 57 9.54 8.53 11.82
CA ASP A 57 10.21 7.39 11.17
C ASP A 57 9.78 6.05 11.84
N GLN A 58 8.49 5.88 12.07
CA GLN A 58 7.95 4.63 12.64
C GLN A 58 7.40 3.73 11.53
N ASP A 59 7.55 2.42 11.68
CA ASP A 59 6.85 1.45 10.84
C ASP A 59 5.40 1.34 11.32
N LEU A 60 4.48 1.89 10.54
CA LEU A 60 3.05 1.90 10.85
C LEU A 60 2.43 0.53 10.64
N GLY A 61 2.91 -0.25 9.66
CA GLY A 61 2.30 -1.52 9.27
C GLY A 61 0.80 -1.45 8.95
N TRP A 62 0.24 -0.25 8.75
CA TRP A 62 -1.19 -0.02 8.55
C TRP A 62 -1.66 -0.54 7.20
N CYS A 63 -2.93 -0.90 7.15
CA CYS A 63 -3.57 -1.47 5.99
C CYS A 63 -4.79 -0.64 5.61
N LEU A 64 -4.62 0.21 4.60
CA LEU A 64 -5.67 1.14 4.17
C LEU A 64 -6.58 0.52 3.11
N ASP A 65 -7.85 0.92 3.18
CA ASP A 65 -8.84 0.72 2.13
C ASP A 65 -8.50 1.62 0.91
N ASP A 66 -8.95 1.24 -0.28
CA ASP A 66 -8.62 1.97 -1.52
C ASP A 66 -9.21 3.37 -1.57
N ASP A 67 -10.26 3.64 -0.78
CA ASP A 67 -10.91 4.94 -0.71
C ASP A 67 -10.29 5.91 0.31
N VAL A 68 -9.28 5.51 1.10
CA VAL A 68 -8.64 6.41 2.08
C VAL A 68 -7.72 7.39 1.37
N SER A 69 -7.83 8.69 1.64
CA SER A 69 -6.88 9.69 1.11
C SER A 69 -5.66 9.86 2.01
N LEU A 70 -4.45 9.74 1.45
CA LEU A 70 -3.17 10.14 2.09
C LEU A 70 -2.52 11.33 1.39
N SER A 71 -3.31 12.21 0.75
CA SER A 71 -2.78 13.39 0.07
C SER A 71 -1.79 14.13 0.98
N SER A 72 -0.54 14.23 0.55
CA SER A 72 0.55 14.91 1.27
C SER A 72 0.81 14.43 2.72
N ALA A 73 0.22 13.31 3.15
CA ALA A 73 0.25 12.84 4.54
C ALA A 73 1.66 12.70 5.11
N PHE A 74 2.63 12.31 4.29
CA PHE A 74 4.03 12.11 4.70
C PHE A 74 5.00 13.18 4.15
N ALA A 75 4.50 14.28 3.57
CA ALA A 75 5.35 15.31 2.99
C ALA A 75 6.27 15.94 4.06
N ASN A 76 7.57 16.05 3.78
CA ASN A 76 8.59 16.55 4.71
C ASN A 76 8.77 15.71 6.00
N THR A 77 8.48 14.40 5.94
CA THR A 77 8.83 13.41 7.00
C THR A 77 10.07 12.59 6.62
N GLN A 78 10.62 11.78 7.52
CA GLN A 78 11.67 10.81 7.13
C GLN A 78 11.12 9.70 6.22
N CYS A 79 9.81 9.48 6.28
CA CYS A 79 9.08 8.45 5.54
C CYS A 79 8.46 8.90 4.22
N GLU A 80 8.76 10.12 3.73
CA GLU A 80 8.08 10.70 2.56
C GLU A 80 8.06 9.78 1.33
N LEU A 81 9.11 8.95 1.15
CA LEU A 81 9.20 7.99 0.04
C LEU A 81 8.67 6.59 0.35
N THR A 82 8.56 6.23 1.63
CA THR A 82 8.22 4.86 2.08
C THR A 82 6.81 4.77 2.64
N SER A 83 6.15 5.92 2.85
CA SER A 83 4.87 6.02 3.56
C SER A 83 4.90 5.31 4.92
N CYS A 84 6.08 5.23 5.58
CA CYS A 84 6.25 4.60 6.88
C CYS A 84 5.68 3.16 6.94
N GLY A 85 5.80 2.40 5.86
CA GLY A 85 5.32 1.01 5.84
C GLY A 85 3.81 0.85 5.75
N VAL A 86 3.07 1.91 5.40
CA VAL A 86 1.65 1.79 5.05
C VAL A 86 1.47 0.91 3.83
N PHE A 87 0.60 -0.09 3.96
CA PHE A 87 0.18 -0.99 2.91
C PHE A 87 -1.16 -0.53 2.36
N TRP A 88 -1.16 -0.25 1.07
CA TRP A 88 -2.37 -0.20 0.26
C TRP A 88 -2.49 -1.58 -0.36
N TRP A 89 -3.59 -2.28 -0.11
CA TRP A 89 -4.03 -3.41 -0.93
C TRP A 89 -2.92 -4.46 -1.26
N ALA A 90 -2.47 -5.22 -0.26
CA ALA A 90 -1.82 -6.50 -0.50
C ALA A 90 -2.65 -7.59 0.14
N ALA A 91 -3.27 -8.44 -0.68
CA ALA A 91 -4.16 -9.55 -0.31
C ALA A 91 -3.57 -10.57 0.69
N VAL A 92 -2.32 -10.38 1.14
CA VAL A 92 -1.63 -11.25 2.10
C VAL A 92 -1.30 -10.56 3.43
N ARG A 93 -1.22 -9.22 3.50
CA ARG A 93 -0.82 -8.50 4.74
C ARG A 93 -1.97 -7.85 5.50
N CYS A 94 -3.06 -7.54 4.82
CA CYS A 94 -4.13 -6.71 5.38
C CYS A 94 -5.37 -7.45 5.89
N GLY A 95 -5.35 -8.78 5.97
CA GLY A 95 -6.45 -9.56 6.57
C GLY A 95 -7.82 -9.41 5.90
N GLY A 96 -7.91 -8.74 4.76
CA GLY A 96 -9.15 -8.52 4.02
C GLY A 96 -9.66 -9.82 3.40
N SER A 97 -10.90 -10.18 3.71
CA SER A 97 -11.61 -11.26 3.04
C SER A 97 -12.01 -10.85 1.61
N GLY A 98 -11.17 -11.19 0.62
CA GLY A 98 -11.67 -11.67 -0.69
C GLY A 98 -12.08 -10.66 -1.76
N GLY A 99 -11.23 -9.69 -2.10
CA GLY A 99 -11.29 -9.02 -3.40
C GLY A 99 -10.19 -9.56 -4.31
N ALA A 100 -10.54 -10.17 -5.44
CA ALA A 100 -9.56 -10.54 -6.44
C ALA A 100 -9.02 -9.27 -7.15
N MET A 101 -7.78 -9.33 -7.67
CA MET A 101 -7.18 -8.29 -8.50
C MET A 101 -8.15 -7.89 -9.63
N ASP A 102 -8.12 -6.62 -10.00
CA ASP A 102 -8.88 -6.09 -11.13
C ASP A 102 -7.95 -5.78 -12.32
N ASP A 103 -8.51 -5.29 -13.41
CA ASP A 103 -7.78 -5.01 -14.66
C ASP A 103 -6.65 -3.99 -14.52
N SER A 104 -6.81 -3.01 -13.62
CA SER A 104 -5.81 -1.97 -13.39
C SER A 104 -4.65 -2.50 -12.57
N SER A 105 -5.02 -3.28 -11.56
CA SER A 105 -4.13 -3.67 -10.48
C SER A 105 -3.22 -4.83 -10.92
N ILE A 106 -3.73 -5.78 -11.70
CA ILE A 106 -2.90 -6.80 -12.35
C ILE A 106 -1.91 -6.21 -13.36
N ARG A 107 -2.25 -5.13 -14.08
CA ARG A 107 -1.32 -4.48 -15.03
C ARG A 107 -0.15 -3.84 -14.31
N THR A 108 -0.43 -3.17 -13.20
CA THR A 108 0.61 -2.54 -12.37
C THR A 108 1.53 -3.59 -11.75
N ALA A 109 0.95 -4.67 -11.20
CA ALA A 109 1.70 -5.76 -10.61
C ALA A 109 2.58 -6.49 -11.65
N VAL A 110 2.05 -6.80 -12.83
CA VAL A 110 2.81 -7.40 -13.94
C VAL A 110 3.92 -6.47 -14.44
N ALA A 111 3.67 -5.16 -14.55
CA ALA A 111 4.68 -4.18 -14.93
C ALA A 111 5.85 -4.12 -13.94
N ALA A 112 5.54 -4.11 -12.65
CA ALA A 112 6.53 -4.19 -11.59
C ALA A 112 7.29 -5.51 -11.64
N TRP A 113 6.60 -6.65 -11.80
CA TRP A 113 7.23 -7.98 -11.83
C TRP A 113 8.28 -8.09 -12.93
N VAL A 114 7.94 -7.66 -14.14
CA VAL A 114 8.84 -7.79 -15.28
C VAL A 114 10.03 -6.81 -15.18
N SER A 115 9.85 -5.65 -14.54
CA SER A 115 10.93 -4.66 -14.38
C SER A 115 11.85 -4.98 -13.20
N ASN A 116 11.29 -5.44 -12.08
CA ASN A 116 12.00 -5.81 -10.87
C ASN A 116 11.18 -6.85 -10.05
N PRO A 117 11.42 -8.15 -10.26
CA PRO A 117 10.72 -9.21 -9.55
C PRO A 117 10.85 -9.13 -8.03
N THR A 118 12.03 -8.77 -7.52
CA THR A 118 12.25 -8.69 -6.06
C THR A 118 11.40 -7.59 -5.42
N PHE A 119 11.31 -6.43 -6.08
CA PHE A 119 10.40 -5.37 -5.65
C PHE A 119 8.95 -5.83 -5.74
N ALA A 120 8.56 -6.45 -6.86
CA ALA A 120 7.20 -6.92 -7.05
C ALA A 120 6.80 -8.04 -6.07
N GLU A 121 7.70 -8.94 -5.70
CA GLU A 121 7.48 -9.95 -4.65
C GLU A 121 7.30 -9.30 -3.28
N ALA A 122 8.09 -8.26 -2.99
CA ALA A 122 7.97 -7.52 -1.74
C ALA A 122 6.66 -6.71 -1.68
N THR A 123 6.17 -6.21 -2.83
CA THR A 123 5.00 -5.33 -2.93
C THR A 123 3.69 -6.07 -3.16
N TYR A 124 3.64 -7.00 -4.12
CA TYR A 124 2.43 -7.71 -4.58
C TYR A 124 2.40 -9.18 -4.18
N GLY A 125 3.45 -9.68 -3.53
CA GLY A 125 3.66 -11.12 -3.33
C GLY A 125 4.13 -11.81 -4.61
N HIS A 126 4.51 -13.07 -4.48
CA HIS A 126 4.96 -13.86 -5.63
C HIS A 126 3.83 -13.97 -6.65
N ILE A 127 4.13 -13.80 -7.94
CA ILE A 127 3.14 -13.77 -9.02
C ILE A 127 2.21 -14.99 -9.04
N SER A 128 2.72 -16.15 -8.62
CA SER A 128 1.95 -17.39 -8.50
C SER A 128 0.82 -17.36 -7.47
N THR A 129 0.75 -16.34 -6.61
CA THR A 129 -0.21 -16.24 -5.50
C THR A 129 -1.28 -15.19 -5.70
N TRP A 130 -1.24 -14.47 -6.83
CA TRP A 130 -2.18 -13.41 -7.13
C TRP A 130 -3.58 -13.99 -7.36
N ALA A 131 -4.55 -13.55 -6.56
CA ALA A 131 -5.97 -13.82 -6.79
C ALA A 131 -6.43 -12.92 -7.94
N THR A 132 -6.79 -13.50 -9.09
CA THR A 132 -7.06 -12.78 -10.34
C THR A 132 -8.52 -12.87 -10.80
N GLY A 133 -9.40 -13.53 -10.05
CA GLY A 133 -10.83 -13.69 -10.37
C GLY A 133 -11.67 -12.40 -10.52
N GLY A 134 -11.09 -11.22 -10.30
CA GLY A 134 -11.70 -9.90 -10.52
C GLY A 134 -11.21 -9.25 -11.83
N VAL A 135 -10.23 -9.85 -12.49
CA VAL A 135 -9.66 -9.39 -13.76
C VAL A 135 -10.58 -9.83 -14.88
N THR A 136 -11.11 -8.85 -15.61
CA THR A 136 -11.97 -9.04 -16.78
C THR A 136 -11.22 -8.88 -18.10
N ASP A 137 -10.04 -8.25 -18.10
CA ASP A 137 -9.19 -8.02 -19.26
C ASP A 137 -7.70 -8.28 -18.97
N MET A 138 -7.25 -9.48 -19.36
CA MET A 138 -5.83 -9.87 -19.34
C MET A 138 -5.09 -9.53 -20.63
N SER A 139 -5.70 -8.80 -21.56
CA SER A 139 -5.07 -8.47 -22.84
C SER A 139 -3.81 -7.66 -22.61
N TRP A 140 -2.72 -8.08 -23.29
CA TRP A 140 -1.44 -7.36 -23.34
C TRP A 140 -0.64 -7.30 -22.03
N LEU A 141 -0.97 -8.11 -21.01
CA LEU A 141 -0.16 -8.21 -19.78
C LEU A 141 1.29 -8.60 -20.08
N PHE A 142 1.49 -9.54 -21.01
CA PHE A 142 2.79 -9.97 -21.51
C PHE A 142 2.76 -9.97 -23.05
N CYS A 143 3.79 -9.43 -23.72
CA CYS A 143 3.90 -9.57 -25.17
C CYS A 143 5.32 -9.76 -25.70
N GLY A 144 5.45 -10.60 -26.73
CA GLY A 144 6.70 -10.83 -27.45
C GLY A 144 7.11 -9.61 -28.29
N SER A 145 8.38 -9.24 -28.21
CA SER A 145 8.97 -7.98 -28.70
C SER A 145 8.86 -7.67 -30.20
N GLN A 146 8.22 -8.52 -31.01
CA GLN A 146 8.34 -8.48 -32.47
C GLN A 146 7.12 -7.95 -33.24
N TYR A 147 5.99 -7.60 -32.57
CA TYR A 147 4.78 -7.18 -33.31
C TYR A 147 3.97 -5.99 -32.76
N HIS A 148 4.35 -5.35 -31.65
CA HIS A 148 3.45 -4.38 -31.02
C HIS A 148 4.14 -3.05 -30.70
N SER A 149 3.71 -1.99 -31.40
CA SER A 149 4.09 -0.59 -31.17
C SER A 149 3.08 0.15 -30.26
N SER A 150 2.23 -0.57 -29.53
CA SER A 150 1.13 -0.01 -28.75
C SER A 150 1.52 0.22 -27.28
N SER A 151 1.30 1.45 -26.83
CA SER A 151 1.38 1.85 -25.41
C SER A 151 0.49 0.95 -24.55
N GLY A 152 1.07 0.25 -23.58
CA GLY A 152 0.36 -0.64 -22.64
C GLY A 152 0.85 -2.09 -22.62
N CYS A 153 1.73 -2.47 -23.56
CA CYS A 153 2.33 -3.80 -23.60
C CYS A 153 3.66 -3.86 -22.82
N ASN A 154 3.84 -4.91 -22.01
CA ASN A 154 5.11 -5.18 -21.36
C ASN A 154 6.01 -6.08 -22.24
N THR A 155 6.94 -5.45 -22.96
CA THR A 155 7.84 -6.13 -23.92
C THR A 155 9.05 -6.81 -23.27
N ALA A 156 9.30 -6.54 -21.98
CA ALA A 156 10.34 -7.22 -21.21
C ALA A 156 9.89 -8.62 -20.73
N SER A 157 8.68 -9.06 -21.10
CA SER A 157 8.14 -10.39 -20.79
C SER A 157 8.73 -11.53 -21.63
N ALA A 158 9.69 -11.26 -22.53
CA ALA A 158 10.25 -12.27 -23.43
C ALA A 158 10.95 -13.43 -22.72
N SER A 159 11.26 -13.29 -21.42
CA SER A 159 11.85 -14.32 -20.56
C SER A 159 10.94 -14.78 -19.41
N PHE A 160 9.66 -14.37 -19.39
CA PHE A 160 8.73 -14.76 -18.32
C PHE A 160 8.46 -16.27 -18.36
N ASN A 161 8.74 -16.97 -17.26
CA ASN A 161 8.58 -18.43 -17.14
C ASN A 161 8.18 -18.84 -15.70
N GLU A 162 7.36 -18.03 -15.03
CA GLU A 162 6.87 -18.32 -13.69
C GLU A 162 5.61 -19.18 -13.72
N ASP A 163 5.41 -19.98 -12.66
CA ASP A 163 4.17 -20.73 -12.47
C ASP A 163 3.04 -19.78 -12.06
N ILE A 164 1.97 -19.75 -12.85
CA ILE A 164 0.75 -18.96 -12.62
C ILE A 164 -0.49 -19.85 -12.48
N GLY A 165 -0.31 -21.13 -12.13
CA GLY A 165 -1.39 -22.11 -12.05
C GLY A 165 -2.44 -21.86 -10.96
N ALA A 166 -2.20 -20.93 -10.04
CA ALA A 166 -3.19 -20.53 -9.02
C ALA A 166 -4.01 -19.29 -9.42
N TRP A 167 -3.80 -18.72 -10.61
CA TRP A 167 -4.65 -17.66 -11.14
C TRP A 167 -6.04 -18.22 -11.43
N ASP A 168 -7.07 -17.56 -10.91
CA ASP A 168 -8.46 -18.04 -10.83
C ASP A 168 -9.43 -17.27 -11.75
N THR A 169 -8.95 -16.71 -12.85
CA THR A 169 -9.78 -16.14 -13.94
C THR A 169 -10.56 -17.18 -14.73
#